data_AF-A0A8E2VIT4-F1
#
_entry.id   AF-A0A8E2VIT4-F1
#
_cell.length_a   1.000
_cell.length_b   1.000
_cell.length_c   1.000
_cell.angle_alpha   90.00
_cell.angle_beta   90.00
_cell.angle_gamma   90.00
#
_symmetry.space_group_name_H-M   'P 1'
#
loop_
_entity.id
_entity.type
_entity.pdbx_description
1 polymer ?
#
loop_
_entity_poly.entity_id
_entity_poly.type
_entity_poly.pdbx_seq_one_letter_code
_entity_poly.pdbx_strand_id
1 'polypeptide(L)'
;MRSLSPFILALSLSALPGSAATVFSDAGLTAADIQDTADAVRAEFSGLTGFTPTSEDPDGRREINWDDLPDAFADPNDFPGDFLNGSTPGHARGIEFVATGSTEGVEVSSSSASGVPISRTSIPSSAPSGSSGPMTG
;
A
#
# COMPACT_ATOMS: atom_id res chain seq x y z
N MET A 1 -75.01 0.46 1.65
CA MET A 1 -73.73 1.18 1.76
C MET A 1 -72.70 0.20 2.31
N ARG A 2 -71.72 -0.25 1.52
CA ARG A 2 -70.67 -1.18 1.95
C ARG A 2 -69.38 -0.39 2.15
N SER A 3 -68.91 -0.32 3.38
CA SER A 3 -67.67 0.35 3.75
C SER A 3 -66.48 -0.52 3.32
N LEU A 4 -65.55 0.03 2.52
CA LEU A 4 -64.26 -0.59 2.25
C LEU A 4 -63.26 -0.16 3.33
N SER A 5 -62.67 -1.14 4.03
CA SER A 5 -61.61 -0.90 5.01
C SER A 5 -60.26 -0.75 4.28
N PRO A 6 -59.46 0.30 4.53
CA PRO A 6 -58.14 0.43 3.92
C PRO A 6 -57.14 -0.49 4.64
N PHE A 7 -56.51 -1.38 3.86
CA PHE A 7 -55.38 -2.18 4.30
C PHE A 7 -54.12 -1.30 4.24
N ILE A 8 -53.55 -0.95 5.39
CA ILE A 8 -52.30 -0.19 5.48
C ILE A 8 -51.14 -1.19 5.44
N LEU A 9 -50.33 -1.12 4.38
CA LEU A 9 -49.06 -1.85 4.27
C LEU A 9 -47.99 -1.05 5.04
N ALA A 10 -47.58 -1.55 6.20
CA ALA A 10 -46.44 -1.01 6.94
C ALA A 10 -45.13 -1.59 6.36
N LEU A 11 -44.31 -0.72 5.77
CA LEU A 11 -42.97 -1.06 5.27
C LEU A 11 -41.96 -0.85 6.41
N SER A 12 -41.50 -1.94 7.03
CA SER A 12 -40.43 -1.90 8.04
C SER A 12 -39.07 -1.73 7.35
N LEU A 13 -38.45 -0.57 7.50
CA LEU A 13 -37.09 -0.29 7.05
C LEU A 13 -36.10 -0.84 8.09
N SER A 14 -35.53 -2.02 7.83
CA SER A 14 -34.43 -2.55 8.64
C SER A 14 -33.13 -1.82 8.27
N ALA A 15 -32.53 -1.10 9.21
CA ALA A 15 -31.19 -0.57 9.03
C ALA A 15 -30.18 -1.72 9.01
N LEU A 16 -29.36 -1.81 7.96
CA LEU A 16 -28.20 -2.70 7.97
C LEU A 16 -27.18 -2.15 8.98
N PRO A 17 -26.66 -2.96 9.92
CA PRO A 17 -25.53 -2.53 10.72
C PRO A 17 -24.34 -2.28 9.78
N GLY A 18 -23.86 -1.03 9.73
CA GLY A 18 -22.58 -0.74 9.10
C GLY A 18 -21.45 -1.29 9.96
N SER A 19 -20.56 -2.10 9.39
CA SER A 19 -19.35 -2.53 10.09
C SER A 19 -18.50 -1.29 10.41
N ALA A 20 -18.21 -1.05 11.69
CA ALA A 20 -17.28 -0.02 12.08
C ALA A 20 -15.86 -0.41 11.63
N ALA A 21 -15.05 0.56 11.21
CA ALA A 21 -13.65 0.30 10.88
C ALA A 21 -12.87 -0.06 12.15
N THR A 22 -12.06 -1.11 12.10
CA THR A 22 -11.06 -1.41 13.13
C THR A 22 -9.95 -0.36 13.06
N VAL A 23 -9.74 0.38 14.15
CA VAL A 23 -8.71 1.44 14.23
C VAL A 23 -7.52 0.93 15.02
N PHE A 24 -6.34 1.02 14.40
CA PHE A 24 -5.05 0.75 15.03
C PHE A 24 -4.28 2.07 15.17
N SER A 25 -3.66 2.30 16.32
CA SER A 25 -2.90 3.52 16.58
C SER A 25 -1.77 3.25 17.55
N ASP A 26 -0.57 3.69 17.20
CA ASP A 26 0.62 3.59 18.03
C ASP A 26 1.65 4.65 17.60
N ALA A 27 2.61 4.95 18.46
CA ALA A 27 3.66 5.92 18.19
C ALA A 27 4.95 5.57 18.92
N GLY A 28 6.08 5.75 18.24
CA GLY A 28 7.40 5.51 18.79
C GLY A 28 8.50 6.30 18.07
N LEU A 29 9.73 6.19 18.57
CA LEU A 29 10.88 6.91 18.02
C LEU A 29 11.51 6.15 16.84
N THR A 30 11.30 4.85 16.77
CA THR A 30 11.87 3.94 15.79
C THR A 30 10.80 3.03 15.18
N ALA A 31 11.09 2.41 14.03
CA ALA A 31 10.17 1.45 13.40
C ALA A 31 9.87 0.24 14.30
N ALA A 32 10.85 -0.19 15.10
CA ALA A 32 10.68 -1.31 16.02
C ALA A 32 9.63 -1.02 17.11
N ASP A 33 9.46 0.25 17.48
CA ASP A 33 8.53 0.65 18.54
C ASP A 33 7.06 0.51 18.14
N ILE A 34 6.75 0.44 16.84
CA ILE A 34 5.36 0.32 16.32
C ILE A 34 5.11 -1.02 15.62
N GLN A 35 6.10 -1.92 15.64
CA GLN A 35 6.09 -3.12 14.82
C GLN A 35 4.97 -4.09 15.22
N ASP A 36 4.66 -4.18 16.51
CA ASP A 36 3.57 -5.00 17.03
C ASP A 36 2.20 -4.54 16.53
N THR A 37 1.98 -3.22 16.45
CA THR A 37 0.77 -2.62 15.90
C THR A 37 0.68 -2.86 14.39
N ALA A 38 1.79 -2.75 13.66
CA ALA A 38 1.84 -3.11 12.24
C ALA A 38 1.53 -4.61 12.02
N ASP A 39 2.04 -5.48 12.89
CA ASP A 39 1.75 -6.91 12.85
C ASP A 39 0.28 -7.21 13.19
N ALA A 40 -0.32 -6.47 14.11
CA ALA A 40 -1.75 -6.57 14.44
C ALA A 40 -2.63 -6.13 13.26
N VAL A 41 -2.28 -5.05 12.57
CA VAL A 41 -2.95 -4.64 11.31
C VAL A 41 -2.83 -5.76 10.27
N ARG A 42 -1.64 -6.35 10.09
CA ARG A 42 -1.44 -7.47 9.16
C ARG A 42 -2.28 -8.69 9.51
N ALA A 43 -2.52 -8.95 10.80
CA ALA A 43 -3.30 -10.08 11.29
C ALA A 43 -4.82 -9.89 11.18
N GLU A 44 -5.31 -8.65 11.07
CA GLU A 44 -6.72 -8.35 10.75
C GLU A 44 -7.07 -8.82 9.34
N PHE A 45 -6.10 -8.74 8.42
CA PHE A 45 -6.20 -9.39 7.14
C PHE A 45 -5.90 -10.88 7.30
N SER A 46 -6.50 -11.68 6.44
CA SER A 46 -6.19 -13.10 6.31
C SER A 46 -4.68 -13.38 6.18
N GLY A 47 -4.32 -14.64 6.41
CA GLY A 47 -2.93 -15.10 6.37
C GLY A 47 -2.19 -14.68 5.11
N LEU A 48 -0.89 -14.43 5.26
CA LEU A 48 -0.01 -14.07 4.14
C LEU A 48 0.07 -15.24 3.16
N THR A 49 -0.21 -14.99 1.88
CA THR A 49 0.08 -15.95 0.81
C THR A 49 1.58 -16.17 0.77
N GLY A 50 2.02 -17.44 0.72
CA GLY A 50 3.44 -17.75 0.64
C GLY A 50 4.13 -17.04 -0.52
N PHE A 51 5.40 -16.65 -0.32
CA PHE A 51 6.25 -15.98 -1.31
C PHE A 51 6.82 -16.92 -2.37
N THR A 52 6.12 -18.03 -2.64
CA THR A 52 6.53 -19.02 -3.63
C THR A 52 5.82 -18.70 -4.95
N PRO A 53 6.52 -18.79 -6.09
CA PRO A 53 5.86 -18.71 -7.39
C PRO A 53 4.66 -19.66 -7.41
N THR A 54 3.53 -19.20 -7.96
CA THR A 54 2.25 -19.94 -8.05
C THR A 54 1.54 -20.25 -6.73
N SER A 55 1.95 -19.70 -5.58
CA SER A 55 1.12 -19.75 -4.37
C SER A 55 -0.09 -18.85 -4.55
N GLU A 56 -1.20 -19.44 -4.99
CA GLU A 56 -2.52 -18.82 -5.03
C GLU A 56 -3.30 -19.28 -3.78
N ASP A 57 -3.54 -18.34 -2.88
CA ASP A 57 -4.52 -18.51 -1.80
C ASP A 57 -5.52 -17.37 -1.99
N PRO A 58 -6.75 -17.67 -2.46
CA PRO A 58 -7.77 -16.65 -2.74
C PRO A 58 -8.24 -15.94 -1.48
N ASP A 59 -8.08 -16.57 -0.32
CA ASP A 59 -8.44 -15.99 0.95
C ASP A 59 -7.27 -15.28 1.60
N GLY A 60 -6.02 -15.48 1.17
CA GLY A 60 -4.83 -14.86 1.76
C GLY A 60 -4.46 -13.50 1.18
N ARG A 61 -3.58 -12.75 1.87
CA ARG A 61 -3.07 -11.44 1.42
C ARG A 61 -1.71 -11.55 0.73
N ARG A 62 -1.41 -10.67 -0.23
CA ARG A 62 -0.07 -10.51 -0.81
C ARG A 62 0.60 -9.24 -0.28
N GLU A 63 1.73 -9.38 0.40
CA GLU A 63 2.48 -8.25 0.97
C GLU A 63 3.73 -7.97 0.14
N ILE A 64 3.81 -6.76 -0.44
CA ILE A 64 4.98 -6.30 -1.20
C ILE A 64 5.94 -5.60 -0.23
N ASN A 65 7.17 -6.10 -0.15
CA ASN A 65 8.26 -5.40 0.54
C ASN A 65 9.18 -4.75 -0.49
N TRP A 66 9.35 -3.43 -0.39
CA TRP A 66 10.23 -2.65 -1.25
C TRP A 66 11.63 -2.46 -0.66
N ASP A 67 11.78 -2.64 0.66
CA ASP A 67 13.07 -2.47 1.37
C ASP A 67 14.02 -3.66 1.18
N ASP A 68 13.51 -4.82 0.76
CA ASP A 68 14.31 -6.02 0.48
C ASP A 68 14.92 -6.04 -0.93
N LEU A 69 14.69 -4.99 -1.72
CA LEU A 69 15.27 -4.89 -3.05
C LEU A 69 16.79 -4.65 -2.95
N PRO A 70 17.65 -5.49 -3.56
CA PRO A 70 19.08 -5.23 -3.62
C PRO A 70 19.39 -3.89 -4.31
N ASP A 71 20.39 -3.17 -3.79
CA ASP A 71 20.85 -1.89 -4.35
C ASP A 71 21.19 -1.91 -5.84
N ALA A 72 21.60 -3.06 -6.36
CA ALA A 72 21.86 -3.25 -7.79
C ALA A 72 20.61 -3.04 -8.68
N PHE A 73 19.42 -3.00 -8.09
CA PHE A 73 18.14 -2.75 -8.75
C PHE A 73 17.47 -1.44 -8.28
N ALA A 74 18.15 -0.67 -7.42
CA ALA A 74 17.74 0.66 -7.04
C ALA A 74 18.31 1.71 -8.02
N ASP A 75 17.66 2.86 -8.11
CA ASP A 75 18.11 4.02 -8.89
C ASP A 75 19.59 4.34 -8.59
N PRO A 76 20.44 4.58 -9.61
CA PRO A 76 20.14 4.80 -11.03
C PRO A 76 20.16 3.54 -11.91
N ASN A 77 20.06 2.35 -11.33
CA ASN A 77 20.01 1.09 -12.07
C ASN A 77 18.57 0.76 -12.50
N ASP A 78 18.44 0.02 -13.60
CA ASP A 78 17.14 -0.42 -14.10
C ASP A 78 16.48 -1.40 -13.12
N PHE A 79 15.23 -1.12 -12.74
CA PHE A 79 14.42 -2.07 -11.98
C PHE A 79 13.98 -3.25 -12.89
N PRO A 80 14.24 -4.51 -12.52
CA PRO A 80 13.76 -5.65 -13.29
C PRO A 80 12.23 -5.75 -13.17
N GLY A 81 11.50 -5.50 -14.26
CA GLY A 81 10.03 -5.46 -14.25
C GLY A 81 9.36 -6.77 -13.79
N ASP A 82 10.07 -7.91 -13.86
CA ASP A 82 9.62 -9.21 -13.37
C ASP A 82 10.12 -9.56 -11.96
N PHE A 83 10.86 -8.69 -11.26
CA PHE A 83 11.46 -8.99 -9.94
C PHE A 83 10.42 -9.55 -8.95
N LEU A 84 9.21 -8.98 -8.96
CA LEU A 84 8.10 -9.37 -8.09
C LEU A 84 7.15 -10.41 -8.71
N ASN A 85 7.42 -10.90 -9.92
CA ASN A 85 6.63 -11.92 -10.61
C ASN A 85 7.45 -13.14 -11.05
N GLY A 86 8.77 -13.06 -10.89
CA GLY A 86 9.72 -14.07 -11.33
C GLY A 86 9.63 -15.36 -10.53
N SER A 87 10.39 -16.35 -10.98
CA SER A 87 10.44 -17.68 -10.36
C SER A 87 11.32 -17.77 -9.12
N THR A 88 11.93 -16.66 -8.68
CA THR A 88 12.79 -16.62 -7.48
C THR A 88 11.95 -16.77 -6.21
N PRO A 89 12.14 -17.86 -5.43
CA PRO A 89 11.46 -18.01 -4.16
C PRO A 89 11.80 -16.85 -3.23
N GLY A 90 10.79 -16.35 -2.52
CA GLY A 90 10.96 -15.21 -1.63
C GLY A 90 10.71 -13.86 -2.28
N HIS A 91 10.65 -13.74 -3.62
CA HIS A 91 10.38 -12.45 -4.31
C HIS A 91 9.03 -12.40 -5.03
N ALA A 92 8.42 -13.55 -5.36
CA ALA A 92 7.12 -13.57 -6.03
C ALA A 92 6.03 -12.91 -5.17
N ARG A 93 5.42 -11.84 -5.67
CA ARG A 93 4.33 -11.04 -5.07
C ARG A 93 3.18 -10.74 -6.03
N GLY A 94 3.35 -10.91 -7.34
CA GLY A 94 2.24 -10.83 -8.30
C GLY A 94 1.81 -9.41 -8.70
N ILE A 95 2.71 -8.41 -8.65
CA ILE A 95 2.42 -7.05 -9.10
C ILE A 95 2.80 -6.86 -10.56
N GLU A 96 1.84 -6.51 -11.42
CA GLU A 96 2.10 -6.19 -12.81
C GLU A 96 2.21 -4.67 -13.01
N PHE A 97 3.26 -4.22 -13.69
CA PHE A 97 3.40 -2.81 -14.09
C PHE A 97 2.91 -2.65 -15.53
N VAL A 98 1.94 -1.76 -15.72
CA VAL A 98 1.45 -1.36 -17.05
C VAL A 98 1.99 0.03 -17.35
N ALA A 99 2.74 0.18 -18.43
CA ALA A 99 3.22 1.50 -18.86
C ALA A 99 2.04 2.40 -19.23
N THR A 100 1.99 3.59 -18.62
CA THR A 100 0.99 4.62 -18.95
C THR A 100 1.69 5.93 -19.32
N GLY A 101 1.33 6.54 -20.45
CA GLY A 101 1.91 7.81 -20.87
C GLY A 101 3.38 7.69 -21.28
N SER A 102 4.24 8.56 -20.76
CA SER A 102 5.67 8.65 -21.09
C SER A 102 6.59 8.02 -20.02
N THR A 103 6.06 7.16 -19.15
CA THR A 103 6.88 6.50 -18.11
C THR A 103 7.85 5.52 -18.75
N GLU A 104 9.15 5.66 -18.47
CA GLU A 104 10.21 4.80 -19.02
C GLU A 104 10.54 3.58 -18.13
N GLY A 105 10.18 3.63 -16.84
CA GLY A 105 10.44 2.54 -15.90
C GLY A 105 9.89 2.79 -14.49
N VAL A 106 10.17 1.85 -13.58
CA VAL A 106 9.94 1.99 -12.14
C VAL A 106 11.26 2.35 -11.48
N GLU A 107 11.27 3.41 -10.67
CA GLU A 107 12.43 3.81 -9.89
C GLU A 107 12.19 3.48 -8.41
N VAL A 108 13.17 2.86 -7.77
CA VAL A 108 13.15 2.50 -6.34
C VAL A 108 14.40 3.05 -5.69
N SER A 109 14.27 3.67 -4.51
CA SER A 109 15.43 4.14 -3.74
C SER A 109 16.13 2.99 -3.03
N SER A 110 17.45 3.09 -2.87
CA SER A 110 18.21 2.13 -2.04
C SER A 110 17.70 2.11 -0.60
N SER A 111 17.87 0.98 0.09
CA SER A 111 17.55 0.89 1.51
C SER A 111 18.62 1.56 2.36
N SER A 112 18.27 2.04 3.55
CA SER A 112 19.25 2.58 4.50
C SER A 112 20.24 1.53 5.01
N ALA A 113 19.85 0.24 4.96
CA ALA A 113 20.68 -0.88 5.34
C ALA A 113 21.89 -1.09 4.42
N SER A 114 21.84 -0.56 3.20
CA SER A 114 22.93 -0.72 2.24
C SER A 114 24.13 0.19 2.49
N GLY A 115 23.95 1.24 3.31
CA GLY A 115 24.97 2.26 3.54
C GLY A 115 25.19 3.20 2.36
N VAL A 116 24.42 3.05 1.27
CA VAL A 116 24.40 3.99 0.13
C VAL A 116 23.44 5.14 0.48
N PRO A 117 23.83 6.41 0.26
CA PRO A 117 22.95 7.54 0.51
C PRO A 117 21.64 7.44 -0.29
N ILE A 118 20.51 7.54 0.40
CA ILE A 118 19.18 7.66 -0.22
C ILE A 118 19.08 8.96 -1.02
N SER A 119 19.20 8.89 -2.36
CA SER A 119 18.99 10.04 -3.23
C SER A 119 17.50 10.17 -3.54
N ARG A 120 16.87 11.28 -3.11
CA ARG A 120 15.49 11.65 -3.50
C ARG A 120 15.43 12.52 -4.77
N THR A 121 16.53 12.58 -5.52
CA THR A 121 16.74 13.57 -6.58
C THR A 121 15.82 13.38 -7.80
N SER A 122 15.21 12.20 -7.98
CA SER A 122 14.39 11.87 -9.15
C SER A 122 12.95 12.39 -9.09
N ILE A 123 12.49 12.93 -7.94
CA ILE A 123 11.23 13.69 -7.91
C ILE A 123 11.50 15.08 -8.50
N PRO A 124 10.87 15.46 -9.63
CA PRO A 124 11.10 16.77 -10.22
C PRO A 124 10.81 17.85 -9.18
N SER A 125 11.80 18.71 -8.92
CA SER A 125 11.72 19.77 -7.90
C SER A 125 10.73 20.88 -8.23
N SER A 126 9.83 20.69 -9.20
CA SER A 126 8.83 21.66 -9.65
C SER A 126 7.63 21.77 -8.71
N ALA A 127 7.82 21.54 -7.41
CA ALA A 127 7.01 22.22 -6.43
C ALA A 127 7.29 23.73 -6.61
N PRO A 128 6.29 24.59 -6.88
CA PRO A 128 6.53 26.01 -7.07
C PRO A 128 7.20 26.56 -5.81
N SER A 129 8.45 27.01 -5.94
CA SER A 129 9.15 27.68 -4.86
C SER A 129 8.44 29.01 -4.60
N GLY A 130 7.52 29.03 -3.64
CA GLY A 130 7.02 30.28 -3.09
C GLY A 130 8.22 31.02 -2.50
N SER A 131 8.67 32.09 -3.14
CA SER A 131 9.67 32.98 -2.57
C SER A 131 9.05 33.69 -1.37
N SER A 132 9.31 33.19 -0.16
CA SER A 132 9.10 33.97 1.04
C SER A 132 10.10 35.13 1.02
N GLY A 133 9.67 36.28 0.50
CA GLY A 133 10.40 37.54 0.65
C GLY A 133 10.57 37.88 2.12
N PRO A 134 11.63 38.61 2.51
CA PRO A 134 11.90 38.92 3.90
C PRO A 134 10.77 39.82 4.44
N MET A 135 10.08 39.36 5.49
CA MET A 135 9.29 40.23 6.34
C MET A 135 10.24 41.17 7.09
N THR A 136 10.45 42.36 6.55
CA THR A 136 10.96 43.48 7.32
C THR A 136 9.85 43.96 8.25
N GLY A 137 10.17 44.05 9.54
CA GLY A 137 9.26 44.54 10.59
C GLY A 137 8.95 46.03 10.52
#